data_AF-A0AB34KYZ0-F1
#
_entry.id   AF-A0AB34KYZ0-F1
#
_cell.length_a   1.000
_cell.length_b   1.000
_cell.length_c   1.000
_cell.angle_alpha   90.00
_cell.angle_beta   90.00
_cell.angle_gamma   90.00
#
_symmetry.space_group_name_H-M   'P 1'
#
loop_
_entity.id
_entity.type
_entity.pdbx_description
1 polymer ?
#
loop_
_entity_poly.entity_id
_entity_poly.type
_entity_poly.pdbx_seq_one_letter_code
_entity_poly.pdbx_strand_id
1 'polypeptide(L)'
;MVLKLRLARPATPGGSHRHRPRYNIVLAHARTARDSKPLEVLGTYNPIPQTPVGAEPGSRQQKDIKIDVSRAKYWLGVGAQPSDTVWRLLSMIGLLEPKYLPSGEQTENALKAVRFPTHEPKTGKGVTDAVRAHQLQGQLEPADTAEGATSGAVAGTTSPQDPNAA
;
A
#
# COMPACT_ATOMS: atom_id res chain seq x y z
N MET A 1 24.55 6.36 1.87
CA MET A 1 24.16 6.52 3.30
C MET A 1 22.74 5.98 3.43
N VAL A 2 22.42 5.09 4.36
CA VAL A 2 21.10 4.41 4.42
C VAL A 2 20.16 5.16 5.36
N LEU A 3 18.93 5.42 4.90
CA LEU A 3 17.84 5.97 5.72
C LEU A 3 17.18 4.84 6.51
N LYS A 4 16.96 5.07 7.81
CA LYS A 4 16.37 4.10 8.72
C LYS A 4 15.21 4.73 9.48
N LEU A 5 14.04 4.09 9.46
CA LEU A 5 12.99 4.39 10.42
C LEU A 5 13.26 3.64 11.72
N ARG A 6 13.36 4.38 12.82
CA ARG A 6 13.67 3.83 14.15
C ARG A 6 12.85 4.52 15.23
N LEU A 7 12.78 3.87 16.39
CA LEU A 7 12.27 4.50 17.61
C LEU A 7 13.42 5.28 18.26
N ALA A 8 13.16 6.54 18.57
CA ALA A 8 14.05 7.38 19.37
C ALA A 8 13.34 7.82 20.64
N ARG A 9 14.11 8.03 21.71
CA ARG A 9 13.55 8.55 22.95
C ARG A 9 13.73 10.07 22.97
N PRO A 10 12.65 10.85 22.98
CA PRO A 10 12.78 12.31 23.02
C PRO A 10 13.43 12.75 24.34
N ALA A 11 14.43 13.61 24.25
CA ALA A 11 14.98 14.30 25.41
C ALA A 11 14.01 15.39 25.85
N THR A 12 13.57 15.34 27.10
CA THR A 12 12.76 16.39 27.73
C THR A 12 13.66 17.20 28.67
N PRO A 13 13.51 18.53 28.81
CA PRO A 13 14.20 19.30 29.84
C PRO A 13 13.82 18.74 31.22
N GLY A 14 14.74 18.02 31.86
CA GLY A 14 14.47 17.17 33.04
C GLY A 14 14.86 15.70 32.86
N GLY A 15 15.35 15.32 31.67
CA GLY A 15 15.79 13.97 31.35
C GLY A 15 14.65 13.07 30.84
N SER A 16 14.98 11.82 30.53
CA SER A 16 13.97 10.83 30.17
C SER A 16 13.08 10.52 31.38
N HIS A 17 11.76 10.48 31.18
CA HIS A 17 10.85 9.97 32.20
C HIS A 17 11.26 8.54 32.61
N ARG A 18 11.60 8.37 33.88
CA ARG A 18 11.92 7.07 34.48
C ARG A 18 10.61 6.29 34.63
N HIS A 19 10.64 4.99 34.34
CA HIS A 19 9.47 4.08 34.42
C HIS A 19 8.25 4.48 33.56
N ARG A 20 8.37 5.49 32.70
CA ARG A 20 7.31 5.92 31.77
C ARG A 20 7.90 6.17 30.37
N PRO A 21 8.31 5.11 29.65
CA PRO A 21 8.92 5.25 28.33
C PRO A 21 7.93 5.85 27.33
N ARG A 22 8.40 6.82 26.55
CA ARG A 22 7.73 7.37 25.37
C ARG A 22 8.71 7.37 24.21
N TYR A 23 8.23 7.06 23.02
CA TYR A 23 9.06 6.97 21.83
C TYR A 23 8.50 7.81 20.69
N ASN A 24 9.39 8.39 19.91
CA ASN A 24 9.06 8.99 18.62
C ASN A 24 9.48 8.02 17.52
N ILE A 25 8.63 7.90 16.49
CA ILE A 25 8.97 7.20 15.26
C ILE A 25 9.67 8.23 14.38
N VAL A 26 10.96 8.04 14.17
CA VAL A 26 11.82 9.02 13.51
C VAL A 26 12.51 8.43 12.29
N LEU A 27 12.73 9.30 11.31
CA LEU A 27 13.63 9.04 10.20
C LEU A 27 15.01 9.60 10.53
N ALA A 28 16.04 8.76 10.44
CA ALA A 28 17.42 9.17 10.63
C ALA A 28 18.35 8.34 9.74
N HIS A 29 19.59 8.81 9.57
CA HIS A 29 20.61 7.98 8.93
C HIS A 29 21.03 6.84 9.86
N ALA A 30 21.35 5.67 9.29
CA ALA A 30 21.66 4.48 10.08
C ALA A 30 22.86 4.61 11.03
N ARG A 31 23.84 5.47 10.70
CA ARG A 31 25.08 5.65 11.49
C ARG A 31 24.98 6.70 12.60
N THR A 32 23.86 7.42 12.72
CA THR A 32 23.73 8.47 13.73
C THR A 32 23.41 7.89 15.11
N ALA A 33 23.85 8.57 16.17
CA ALA A 33 23.51 8.21 17.55
C ALA A 33 21.98 8.12 17.75
N ARG A 34 21.52 7.25 18.66
CA ARG A 34 20.09 6.93 18.83
C ARG A 34 19.21 8.16 19.02
N ASP A 35 19.63 9.05 19.92
CA ASP A 35 18.87 10.22 20.36
C ASP A 35 19.38 11.52 19.71
N SER A 36 20.12 11.42 18.59
CA SER A 36 20.52 12.60 17.80
C SER A 36 19.31 13.26 17.15
N LYS A 37 19.48 14.51 16.71
CA LYS A 37 18.47 15.20 15.89
C LYS A 37 18.10 14.34 14.68
N PRO A 38 16.83 13.93 14.52
CA PRO A 38 16.38 13.18 13.37
C PRO A 38 16.20 14.10 12.16
N LEU A 39 16.09 13.52 10.97
CA LEU A 39 15.69 14.24 9.76
C LEU A 39 14.24 14.68 9.86
N GLU A 40 13.36 13.76 10.27
CA GLU A 40 11.93 13.99 10.40
C GLU A 40 11.34 13.12 11.52
N VAL A 41 10.35 13.66 12.22
CA VAL A 41 9.55 12.91 13.20
C VAL A 41 8.22 12.57 12.54
N LEU A 42 7.98 11.29 12.29
CA LEU A 42 6.79 10.81 11.59
C LEU A 42 5.63 10.54 12.54
N GLY A 43 5.90 10.38 13.83
CA GLY A 43 4.89 10.00 14.79
C GLY A 43 5.39 9.73 16.20
N THR A 44 4.46 9.29 17.04
CA THR A 44 4.69 8.97 18.45
C THR A 44 4.14 7.59 18.77
N TYR A 45 4.83 6.90 19.67
CA TYR A 45 4.44 5.59 20.17
C TYR A 45 4.50 5.57 21.70
N ASN A 46 3.39 5.20 22.32
CA ASN A 46 3.30 4.93 23.75
C ASN A 46 3.21 3.40 23.97
N PRO A 47 4.25 2.77 24.54
CA PRO A 47 4.21 1.34 24.83
C PRO A 47 3.32 0.98 26.02
N ILE A 48 3.01 1.96 26.89
CA ILE A 48 2.13 1.76 28.03
C ILE A 48 0.69 1.75 27.53
N PRO A 49 -0.07 0.67 27.74
CA PRO A 49 -1.46 0.63 27.31
C PRO A 49 -2.28 1.63 28.12
N GLN A 50 -3.11 2.38 27.43
CA GLN A 50 -4.01 3.38 28.00
C GLN A 50 -5.45 3.01 27.66
N THR A 51 -6.37 3.48 28.50
CA THR A 51 -7.80 3.45 28.15
C THR A 51 -8.03 4.50 27.07
N PRO A 52 -8.60 4.14 25.91
CA PRO A 52 -8.88 5.10 24.86
C PRO A 52 -9.83 6.19 25.36
N VAL A 53 -9.59 7.44 24.94
CA VAL A 53 -10.44 8.57 25.30
C VAL A 53 -11.83 8.37 24.67
N GLY A 54 -12.88 8.37 25.50
CA GLY A 54 -14.26 8.16 25.05
C GLY A 54 -14.69 6.70 24.97
N ALA A 55 -13.91 5.75 25.48
CA ALA A 55 -14.30 4.35 25.55
C ALA A 55 -15.12 4.04 26.82
N GLU A 56 -16.05 3.09 26.69
CA GLU A 56 -16.88 2.60 27.80
C GLU A 56 -16.01 2.03 28.94
N PRO A 57 -16.44 2.20 30.21
CA PRO A 57 -15.79 1.57 31.35
C PRO A 57 -15.66 0.06 31.14
N GLY A 58 -14.44 -0.48 31.25
CA GLY A 58 -14.15 -1.91 31.01
C GLY A 58 -13.63 -2.25 29.61
N SER A 59 -13.52 -1.27 28.72
CA SER A 59 -12.90 -1.45 27.41
C SER A 59 -11.45 -1.93 27.50
N ARG A 60 -11.02 -2.73 26.52
CA ARG A 60 -9.65 -3.26 26.45
C ARG A 60 -8.65 -2.11 26.32
N GLN A 61 -7.61 -2.11 27.16
CA GLN A 61 -6.54 -1.11 27.08
C GLN A 61 -5.73 -1.30 25.80
N GLN A 62 -5.37 -0.19 25.15
CA GLN A 62 -4.68 -0.18 23.86
C GLN A 62 -3.41 0.67 23.92
N LYS A 63 -2.46 0.37 23.03
CA LYS A 63 -1.22 1.15 22.93
C LYS A 63 -1.43 2.28 21.95
N ASP A 64 -1.14 3.51 22.37
CA ASP A 64 -1.32 4.67 21.49
C ASP A 64 -0.22 4.74 20.43
N ILE A 65 -0.66 4.81 19.18
CA ILE A 65 0.20 4.96 18.00
C ILE A 65 -0.37 6.11 17.18
N LYS A 66 0.44 7.14 16.94
CA LYS A 66 0.10 8.26 16.05
C LYS A 66 1.17 8.36 14.99
N ILE A 67 0.80 8.23 13.72
CA ILE A 67 1.72 8.27 12.58
C ILE A 67 1.11 9.10 11.47
N ASP A 68 1.91 9.97 10.84
CA ASP A 68 1.58 10.55 9.55
C ASP A 68 1.77 9.51 8.44
N VAL A 69 0.64 8.98 7.97
CA VAL A 69 0.57 7.94 6.94
C VAL A 69 1.14 8.43 5.61
N SER A 70 0.96 9.71 5.26
CA SER A 70 1.39 10.26 3.98
C SER A 70 2.92 10.31 3.89
N ARG A 71 3.56 10.80 4.95
CA ARG A 71 5.02 10.89 5.05
C ARG A 71 5.66 9.53 5.22
N ALA A 72 5.04 8.63 5.99
CA ALA A 72 5.52 7.24 6.10
C ALA A 72 5.55 6.55 4.73
N LYS A 73 4.48 6.66 3.93
CA LYS A 73 4.44 6.10 2.57
C LYS A 73 5.53 6.69 1.66
N TYR A 74 5.73 8.00 1.70
CA TYR A 74 6.78 8.66 0.92
C TYR A 74 8.16 8.08 1.23
N TRP A 75 8.53 8.01 2.51
CA TRP A 75 9.87 7.52 2.90
C TRP A 75 10.07 6.04 2.64
N LEU A 76 9.02 5.22 2.75
CA LEU A 76 9.06 3.83 2.32
C LEU A 76 9.33 3.73 0.80
N GLY A 77 8.69 4.58 -0.02
CA GLY A 77 8.94 4.66 -1.46
C GLY A 77 10.36 5.11 -1.83
N VAL A 78 10.97 5.98 -1.01
CA VAL A 78 12.39 6.37 -1.14
C VAL A 78 13.35 5.24 -0.75
N GLY A 79 12.86 4.16 -0.13
CA GLY A 79 13.66 3.01 0.29
C GLY A 79 14.21 3.12 1.72
N ALA A 80 13.56 3.90 2.58
CA ALA A 80 13.91 3.95 3.99
C ALA A 80 13.59 2.61 4.67
N GLN A 81 14.58 2.06 5.39
CA GLN A 81 14.49 0.74 6.00
C GLN A 81 13.94 0.83 7.43
N PRO A 82 12.77 0.26 7.76
CA PRO A 82 12.27 0.28 9.13
C PRO A 82 12.92 -0.79 10.01
N SER A 83 13.12 -0.47 11.29
CA SER A 83 13.47 -1.46 12.33
C SER A 83 12.32 -2.42 12.61
N ASP A 84 12.58 -3.61 13.18
CA ASP A 84 11.54 -4.65 13.36
C ASP A 84 10.33 -4.19 14.18
N THR A 85 10.54 -3.37 15.22
CA THR A 85 9.41 -2.80 16.00
C THR A 85 8.61 -1.81 15.17
N VAL A 86 9.27 -0.91 14.43
CA VAL A 86 8.59 0.05 13.56
C VAL A 86 7.86 -0.68 12.43
N TRP A 87 8.45 -1.72 11.87
CA TRP A 87 7.82 -2.60 10.89
C TRP A 87 6.49 -3.13 11.42
N ARG A 88 6.48 -3.67 12.65
CA ARG A 88 5.27 -4.17 13.30
C ARG A 88 4.20 -3.09 13.49
N LEU A 89 4.61 -1.88 13.87
CA LEU A 89 3.66 -0.76 14.02
C LEU A 89 3.06 -0.35 12.67
N LEU A 90 3.88 -0.30 11.62
CA LEU A 90 3.43 0.02 10.25
C LEU A 90 2.55 -1.08 9.67
N SER A 91 2.82 -2.35 9.98
CA SER A 91 1.98 -3.46 9.55
C SER A 91 0.61 -3.48 10.23
N MET A 92 0.54 -3.06 11.50
CA MET A 92 -0.75 -2.89 12.19
C MET A 92 -1.63 -1.81 11.56
N ILE A 93 -1.04 -0.83 10.88
CA ILE A 93 -1.75 0.24 10.15
C ILE A 93 -2.08 -0.18 8.71
N GLY A 94 -1.55 -1.32 8.24
CA GLY A 94 -1.74 -1.82 6.88
C GLY A 94 -0.82 -1.19 5.83
N LEU A 95 0.30 -0.57 6.24
CA LEU A 95 1.28 0.00 5.31
C LEU A 95 2.30 -1.01 4.78
N LEU A 96 2.59 -2.03 5.58
CA LEU A 96 3.53 -3.09 5.25
C LEU A 96 2.91 -4.44 5.60
N GLU A 97 3.29 -5.47 4.87
CA GLU A 97 2.93 -6.84 5.26
C GLU A 97 3.67 -7.22 6.56
N PRO A 98 3.05 -7.98 7.47
CA PRO A 98 3.74 -8.42 8.67
C PRO A 98 4.94 -9.32 8.32
N LYS A 99 6.15 -8.90 8.71
CA LYS A 99 7.40 -9.62 8.43
C LYS A 99 7.44 -11.02 9.05
N TYR A 100 6.75 -11.20 10.17
CA TYR A 100 6.65 -12.47 10.86
C TYR A 100 5.18 -12.84 10.94
N LEU A 101 4.81 -13.97 10.33
CA LEU A 101 3.51 -14.56 10.58
C LEU A 101 3.46 -14.98 12.04
N PRO A 102 2.38 -14.67 12.75
CA PRO A 102 2.30 -15.04 14.14
C PRO A 102 2.16 -16.57 14.23
N SER A 103 3.20 -17.23 14.76
CA SER A 103 3.21 -18.66 15.02
C SER A 103 2.61 -18.91 16.41
N GLY A 104 1.46 -19.57 16.46
CA GLY A 104 0.73 -19.89 17.69
C GLY A 104 -0.76 -20.15 17.46
N GLU A 105 -1.36 -20.94 18.35
CA GLU A 105 -2.76 -21.38 18.29
C GLU A 105 -3.75 -20.21 18.39
N GLN A 106 -3.44 -19.23 19.24
CA GLN A 106 -4.21 -17.99 19.41
C GLN A 106 -4.16 -17.09 18.17
N THR A 107 -3.16 -17.29 17.32
CA THR A 107 -2.91 -16.47 16.15
C THR A 107 -3.48 -17.06 14.87
N GLU A 108 -3.68 -18.38 14.80
CA GLU A 108 -4.53 -18.98 13.76
C GLU A 108 -5.97 -18.45 13.82
N ASN A 109 -6.52 -18.30 15.03
CA ASN A 109 -7.85 -17.74 15.21
C ASN A 109 -7.92 -16.24 14.82
N ALA A 110 -6.86 -15.46 15.07
CA ALA A 110 -6.79 -14.07 14.63
C ALA A 110 -6.57 -13.91 13.12
N LEU A 111 -5.75 -14.78 12.50
CA LEU A 111 -5.51 -14.79 11.04
C LEU A 111 -6.78 -15.11 10.24
N LYS A 112 -7.65 -15.98 10.76
CA LYS A 112 -8.97 -16.26 10.17
C LYS A 112 -9.91 -15.04 10.22
N ALA A 113 -9.82 -14.23 11.28
CA ALA A 113 -10.63 -13.02 11.46
C ALA A 113 -10.12 -11.80 10.67
N VAL A 114 -8.80 -11.69 10.48
CA VAL A 114 -8.15 -10.59 9.73
C VAL A 114 -7.98 -10.92 8.25
N ARG A 115 -8.58 -12.02 7.76
CA ARG A 115 -8.62 -12.30 6.32
C ARG A 115 -9.31 -11.13 5.64
N PHE A 116 -8.51 -10.26 5.04
CA PHE A 116 -8.95 -9.20 4.16
C PHE A 116 -9.99 -9.81 3.23
N PRO A 117 -11.14 -9.17 2.95
CA PRO A 117 -11.89 -9.56 1.78
C PRO A 117 -10.90 -9.41 0.63
N THR A 118 -10.36 -10.52 0.15
CA THR A 118 -9.74 -10.56 -1.15
C THR A 118 -10.83 -9.99 -2.04
N HIS A 119 -10.61 -8.80 -2.58
CA HIS A 119 -11.33 -8.43 -3.78
C HIS A 119 -10.82 -9.46 -4.79
N GLU A 120 -11.49 -10.61 -4.85
CA GLU A 120 -11.43 -11.38 -6.05
C GLU A 120 -11.89 -10.38 -7.11
N PRO A 121 -11.08 -10.06 -8.13
CA PRO A 121 -11.66 -9.45 -9.30
C PRO A 121 -12.82 -10.37 -9.65
N LYS A 122 -14.05 -9.83 -9.69
CA LYS A 122 -15.18 -10.55 -10.27
C LYS A 122 -14.81 -10.76 -11.73
N THR A 123 -13.99 -11.79 -12.00
CA THR A 123 -13.81 -12.36 -13.32
C THR A 123 -15.20 -12.79 -13.71
N GLY A 124 -15.79 -12.00 -14.60
CA GLY A 124 -17.16 -12.12 -15.03
C GLY A 124 -17.44 -13.55 -15.46
N LYS A 125 -18.30 -14.23 -14.71
CA LYS A 125 -18.98 -15.44 -15.15
C LYS A 125 -20.44 -15.07 -15.26
N GLY A 126 -20.83 -14.65 -16.46
CA GLY A 126 -22.20 -14.19 -16.74
C GLY A 126 -22.36 -13.38 -18.03
N VAL A 127 -21.49 -13.52 -19.04
CA VAL A 127 -21.76 -13.06 -20.42
C VAL A 127 -21.26 -14.10 -21.42
N THR A 128 -21.65 -15.34 -21.24
CA THR A 128 -21.57 -16.38 -22.28
C THR A 128 -22.72 -17.33 -22.01
N ASP A 129 -23.93 -16.98 -22.46
CA ASP A 129 -25.00 -17.95 -22.78
C ASP A 129 -26.28 -17.28 -23.33
N ALA A 130 -26.45 -15.96 -23.21
CA ALA A 130 -27.65 -15.28 -23.74
C ALA A 130 -27.55 -14.80 -25.21
N VAL A 131 -26.37 -14.83 -25.84
CA VAL A 131 -26.20 -14.43 -27.26
C VAL A 131 -26.16 -15.64 -28.21
N ARG A 132 -26.22 -16.88 -27.68
CA ARG A 132 -26.15 -18.11 -28.47
C ARG A 132 -27.52 -18.73 -28.82
N ALA A 133 -28.60 -18.25 -28.21
CA ALA A 133 -29.94 -18.85 -28.39
C ALA A 133 -30.85 -18.09 -29.38
N HIS A 134 -30.41 -16.99 -29.98
CA HIS A 134 -31.21 -16.21 -30.95
C HIS A 134 -30.70 -16.32 -32.41
N GLN A 135 -29.71 -17.18 -32.68
CA GLN A 135 -29.10 -17.35 -34.00
C GLN A 135 -29.26 -18.79 -34.52
N LEU A 136 -30.41 -19.41 -34.27
CA LEU A 136 -30.83 -20.65 -34.91
C LEU A 136 -32.34 -20.57 -35.22
N GLN A 137 -32.72 -19.60 -36.04
CA GLN A 137 -33.99 -19.68 -36.77
C GLN A 137 -33.87 -18.98 -38.12
N GLY A 138 -33.48 -19.78 -39.11
CA GLY A 138 -33.60 -19.47 -40.54
C GLY A 138 -32.34 -18.86 -41.17
N GLN A 139 -31.94 -19.20 -42.39
CA GLN A 139 -32.45 -20.13 -43.40
C GLN A 139 -31.28 -20.41 -44.37
N LEU A 140 -31.20 -21.66 -44.84
CA LEU A 140 -30.96 -22.12 -46.23
C LEU A 140 -29.69 -21.67 -47.02
N GLU A 141 -28.85 -22.68 -47.28
CA GLU A 141 -28.16 -23.05 -48.53
C GLU A 141 -26.96 -22.22 -49.12
N PRO A 142 -26.05 -22.89 -49.87
CA PRO A 142 -24.63 -22.54 -49.99
C PRO A 142 -24.16 -22.19 -51.42
N ALA A 143 -22.83 -22.22 -51.63
CA ALA A 143 -22.07 -22.15 -52.90
C ALA A 143 -21.71 -20.71 -53.32
N ASP A 144 -20.56 -20.37 -53.91
CA ASP A 144 -19.39 -21.09 -54.40
C ASP A 144 -18.30 -20.03 -54.71
N THR A 145 -17.06 -20.49 -54.93
CA THR A 145 -16.02 -19.90 -55.80
C THR A 145 -15.27 -18.61 -55.38
N ALA A 146 -14.06 -18.85 -54.86
CA ALA A 146 -12.73 -18.44 -55.36
C ALA A 146 -12.46 -17.12 -56.14
N GLU A 147 -11.21 -16.67 -55.95
CA GLU A 147 -10.39 -15.70 -56.72
C GLU A 147 -10.68 -14.21 -56.44
N GLY A 148 -9.72 -13.31 -56.18
CA GLY A 148 -8.32 -13.20 -56.59
C GLY A 148 -8.16 -11.95 -57.48
N ALA A 149 -7.68 -10.81 -56.96
CA ALA A 149 -7.22 -9.61 -57.71
C ALA A 149 -6.91 -8.45 -56.72
N THR A 150 -5.67 -8.00 -56.52
CA THR A 150 -4.79 -7.12 -57.32
C THR A 150 -4.89 -5.61 -57.01
N SER A 151 -3.72 -5.08 -56.63
CA SER A 151 -3.09 -3.81 -57.04
C SER A 151 -3.62 -2.44 -56.59
N GLY A 152 -2.65 -1.53 -56.40
CA GLY A 152 -2.80 -0.07 -56.36
C GLY A 152 -2.23 0.52 -55.05
N ALA A 153 -0.93 0.88 -54.95
CA ALA A 153 -0.36 2.18 -55.39
C ALA A 153 -1.25 3.36 -54.93
N VAL A 154 -0.78 4.41 -54.25
CA VAL A 154 0.23 5.37 -54.70
C VAL A 154 0.81 6.16 -53.51
N ALA A 155 2.07 6.59 -53.67
CA ALA A 155 2.85 7.47 -52.80
C ALA A 155 2.37 8.94 -52.74
N GLY A 156 2.88 9.66 -51.74
CA GLY A 156 2.91 11.13 -51.65
C GLY A 156 3.06 11.57 -50.18
N THR A 157 4.27 11.63 -49.61
CA THR A 157 5.18 12.80 -49.61
C THR A 157 4.45 14.14 -49.77
N THR A 158 4.39 14.95 -48.72
CA THR A 158 4.98 16.29 -48.67
C THR A 158 4.67 16.97 -47.34
N SER A 159 5.73 17.30 -46.59
CA SER A 159 5.72 18.44 -45.68
C SER A 159 5.49 19.73 -46.49
N PRO A 160 4.88 20.74 -45.86
CA PRO A 160 5.59 22.02 -45.84
C PRO A 160 5.61 22.64 -44.44
N GLN A 161 6.81 23.05 -44.10
CA GLN A 161 7.16 24.06 -43.12
C GLN A 161 6.64 25.41 -43.63
N ASP A 162 6.09 26.26 -42.76
CA ASP A 162 6.47 27.67 -42.79
C ASP A 162 6.20 28.43 -41.47
N PRO A 163 7.06 29.42 -41.16
CA PRO A 163 7.10 30.21 -39.92
C PRO A 163 6.38 31.56 -40.06
N ASN A 164 6.39 32.38 -38.99
CA ASN A 164 5.88 33.77 -38.88
C ASN A 164 4.38 33.82 -38.49
N ALA A 165 3.83 34.66 -37.63
CA ALA A 165 4.17 35.91 -36.95
C ALA A 165 3.25 35.95 -35.69
N ALA A 166 3.34 36.80 -34.66
CA ALA A 166 3.90 38.11 -34.44
C ALA A 166 3.99 38.32 -32.91
#